data_AF-A0A817HHJ7-F1
#
_entry.id   AF-A0A817HHJ7-F1
#
_cell.length_a   1.000
_cell.length_b   1.000
_cell.length_c   1.000
_cell.angle_alpha   90.00
_cell.angle_beta   90.00
_cell.angle_gamma   90.00
#
_symmetry.space_group_name_H-M   'P 1'
#
loop_
_entity.id
_entity.type
_entity.pdbx_description
1 polymer ?
#
loop_
_entity_poly.entity_id
_entity_poly.type
_entity_poly.pdbx_seq_one_letter_code
_entity_poly.pdbx_strand_id
1 'polypeptide(L)' 'MTVKDFLSRFQSIPDCLELDSLTVSGDVTFGKGVSLRGTVIIIANHGDRIDIPPGAILENKIVSGNLRILEH' A
#
# COMPACT_ATOMS: atom_id res chain seq x y z
N MET A 1 -13.43 12.71 -1.78
CA MET A 1 -12.89 11.36 -2.08
C MET A 1 -14.08 10.47 -2.41
N THR A 2 -14.16 10.00 -3.64
CA THR A 2 -15.22 9.06 -4.06
C THR A 2 -14.70 7.63 -3.94
N VAL A 3 -15.60 6.65 -3.88
CA VAL A 3 -15.22 5.22 -3.87
C VAL A 3 -14.32 4.86 -5.06
N LYS A 4 -14.46 5.56 -6.19
CA LYS A 4 -13.58 5.42 -7.36
C LYS A 4 -12.12 5.76 -7.06
N ASP A 5 -11.87 6.81 -6.29
CA ASP A 5 -10.48 7.20 -5.92
C ASP A 5 -9.83 6.12 -5.03
N PHE A 6 -10.61 5.54 -4.12
CA PHE A 6 -10.16 4.44 -3.27
C PHE A 6 -9.84 3.20 -4.12
N LEU A 7 -10.73 2.81 -5.03
CA LEU A 7 -10.52 1.64 -5.90
C LEU A 7 -9.33 1.83 -6.85
N SER A 8 -9.12 3.04 -7.39
CA SER A 8 -7.97 3.33 -8.26
C SER A 8 -6.60 3.18 -7.59
N ARG A 9 -6.54 3.22 -6.25
CA ARG A 9 -5.32 3.02 -5.48
C ARG A 9 -4.92 1.56 -5.34
N PHE A 10 -5.81 0.63 -5.68
CA PHE A 10 -5.57 -0.80 -5.63
C PHE A 10 -5.71 -1.39 -7.02
N GLN A 11 -4.59 -1.80 -7.63
CA GLN A 11 -4.64 -2.49 -8.92
C GLN A 11 -5.25 -3.90 -8.81
N SER A 12 -5.23 -4.48 -7.61
CA SER A 12 -5.91 -5.72 -7.21
C SER A 12 -6.20 -5.67 -5.71
N ILE A 13 -7.22 -6.39 -5.26
CA ILE A 13 -7.43 -6.60 -3.83
C ILE A 13 -6.22 -7.37 -3.27
N PRO A 14 -5.55 -6.86 -2.21
CA PRO A 14 -4.44 -7.56 -1.57
C PRO A 14 -4.92 -8.79 -0.80
N ASP A 15 -4.02 -9.75 -0.59
CA ASP A 15 -4.25 -10.84 0.35
C ASP A 15 -4.13 -10.31 1.78
N CYS A 16 -5.19 -10.45 2.56
CA CYS A 16 -5.28 -9.99 3.94
C CYS A 16 -5.67 -11.11 4.91
N LEU A 17 -5.51 -12.39 4.51
CA LEU A 17 -5.98 -13.52 5.32
C LEU A 17 -5.32 -13.58 6.70
N GLU A 18 -4.05 -13.17 6.77
CA GLU A 18 -3.24 -13.18 7.99
C GLU A 18 -3.04 -11.76 8.55
N LEU A 19 -3.90 -10.80 8.19
CA LEU A 19 -3.79 -9.40 8.60
C LEU A 19 -4.53 -9.13 9.92
N ASP A 20 -3.82 -8.58 10.92
CA ASP A 20 -4.41 -8.12 12.18
C ASP A 20 -4.86 -6.66 12.08
N SER A 21 -3.98 -5.79 11.55
CA SER A 21 -4.24 -4.36 11.45
C SER A 21 -3.50 -3.74 10.27
N LEU A 22 -4.21 -2.90 9.51
CA LEU A 22 -3.65 -2.09 8.43
C LEU A 22 -3.95 -0.61 8.68
N THR A 23 -2.89 0.18 8.76
CA THR A 23 -2.98 1.65 8.80
C THR A 23 -2.31 2.22 7.55
N VAL A 24 -3.04 3.02 6.78
CA VAL A 24 -2.52 3.70 5.60
C VAL A 24 -2.80 5.19 5.73
N SER A 25 -1.78 6.02 5.56
CA SER A 25 -1.87 7.48 5.56
C SER A 25 -1.13 8.07 4.38
N GLY A 26 -1.75 9.06 3.72
CA GLY A 26 -1.15 9.79 2.60
C GLY A 26 -1.40 9.19 1.21
N ASP A 27 -0.51 9.50 0.26
CA ASP A 27 -0.59 9.02 -1.13
C ASP A 27 0.09 7.65 -1.30
N VAL A 28 -0.66 6.58 -1.08
CA VAL A 28 -0.19 5.18 -1.16
C VAL A 28 -0.96 4.44 -2.25
N THR A 29 -0.24 3.73 -3.12
CA THR A 29 -0.80 2.88 -4.19
C THR A 29 -0.30 1.45 -4.04
N PHE A 30 -1.16 0.47 -4.29
CA PHE A 30 -0.86 -0.95 -4.19
C PHE A 30 -0.86 -1.60 -5.58
N GLY A 31 0.25 -2.24 -5.92
CA GLY A 31 0.38 -3.08 -7.09
C GLY A 31 -0.46 -4.37 -7.00
N LYS A 32 -0.43 -5.17 -8.07
CA LYS A 32 -1.16 -6.45 -8.13
C LYS A 32 -0.50 -7.51 -7.26
N GLY A 33 -1.31 -8.34 -6.59
CA GLY A 33 -0.81 -9.50 -5.83
C GLY A 33 -0.03 -9.15 -4.57
N VAL A 34 -0.34 -8.01 -3.93
CA VAL A 34 0.26 -7.66 -2.64
C VAL A 34 -0.33 -8.54 -1.53
N SER A 35 0.48 -8.98 -0.58
CA SER A 35 0.05 -9.70 0.63
C SER A 35 0.41 -8.91 1.88
N LEU A 36 -0.57 -8.78 2.79
CA LEU A 36 -0.46 -8.04 4.04
C LEU A 36 -0.68 -9.01 5.21
N ARG A 37 0.25 -9.02 6.16
CA ARG A 37 0.26 -9.97 7.27
C ARG A 37 0.63 -9.27 8.58
N GLY A 38 -0.01 -9.66 9.68
CA GLY A 38 0.23 -9.11 11.01
C GLY A 38 -0.19 -7.64 11.12
N THR A 39 0.68 -6.80 11.68
CA THR A 39 0.46 -5.35 11.74
C THR A 39 1.26 -4.62 10.66
N VAL A 40 0.56 -3.95 9.74
CA VAL A 40 1.17 -3.18 8.65
C VAL A 40 0.80 -1.70 8.77
N ILE A 41 1.81 -0.84 8.80
CA ILE A 41 1.63 0.62 8.89
C ILE A 41 2.34 1.27 7.71
N ILE A 42 1.63 2.07 6.92
CA ILE A 42 2.17 2.75 5.75
C ILE A 42 1.88 4.25 5.86
N ILE A 43 2.93 5.06 5.86
CA ILE A 43 2.84 6.52 6.03
C ILE A 43 3.59 7.22 4.89
N ALA A 44 2.84 7.77 3.94
CA ALA A 44 3.34 8.72 2.95
C ALA A 44 3.17 10.14 3.49
N ASN A 45 4.28 10.88 3.61
CA ASN A 45 4.26 12.26 4.07
C ASN A 45 3.63 13.20 3.03
N HIS A 46 3.32 14.43 3.44
CA HIS A 46 2.72 15.43 2.55
C HIS A 46 3.64 15.75 1.36
N GLY A 47 3.19 15.45 0.14
CA GLY A 47 3.95 15.61 -1.10
C GLY A 47 4.72 14.34 -1.54
N ASP A 48 4.81 13.35 -0.66
CA ASP A 48 5.37 12.04 -0.98
C ASP A 48 4.30 11.09 -1.48
N ARG A 49 4.75 10.18 -2.35
CA ARG A 49 3.95 9.06 -2.85
C ARG A 49 4.72 7.77 -2.59
N ILE A 50 3.99 6.74 -2.15
CA ILE A 50 4.50 5.39 -1.94
C ILE A 50 3.76 4.46 -2.88
N ASP A 51 4.49 3.87 -3.82
CA ASP A 51 3.99 2.81 -4.70
C ASP A 51 4.50 1.46 -4.20
N ILE A 52 3.60 0.63 -3.67
CA ILE A 52 3.93 -0.73 -3.25
C ILE A 52 4.02 -1.62 -4.50
N PRO A 53 5.18 -2.25 -4.77
CA PRO A 53 5.37 -3.02 -6.00
C PRO A 53 4.45 -4.24 -6.07
N PRO A 54 4.13 -4.72 -7.28
CA PRO A 54 3.36 -5.95 -7.46
C PRO A 54 4.10 -7.15 -6.83
N GLY A 55 3.35 -8.05 -6.19
CA GLY A 55 3.89 -9.22 -5.49
C GLY A 55 4.55 -8.92 -4.14
N ALA A 56 4.49 -7.68 -3.64
CA ALA A 56 5.09 -7.34 -2.36
C ALA A 56 4.40 -8.07 -1.19
N ILE A 57 5.20 -8.58 -0.25
CA ILE A 57 4.72 -9.19 1.00
C ILE A 57 5.15 -8.29 2.16
N LEU A 58 4.18 -7.72 2.86
CA LEU A 58 4.39 -6.86 4.03
C LEU A 58 3.90 -7.59 5.28
N GLU A 59 4.85 -8.04 6.10
CA GLU A 59 4.57 -8.74 7.35
C GLU A 59 5.21 -8.01 8.53
N ASN A 60 4.40 -7.55 9.47
CA ASN A 60 4.85 -6.84 10.67
C ASN A 60 5.80 -5.66 10.35
N LYS A 61 5.46 -4.88 9.31
CA LYS A 61 6.31 -3.82 8.76
C LYS A 61 5.69 -2.44 8.91
N ILE A 62 6.58 -1.47 9.12
CA ILE A 62 6.30 -0.05 9.02
C ILE A 62 7.01 0.48 7.77
N VAL A 63 6.25 1.04 6.85
CA VAL A 63 6.74 1.64 5.60
C VAL A 63 6.51 3.15 5.68
N SER A 64 7.57 3.94 5.53
CA SER A 64 7.50 5.40 5.52
C SER A 64 8.51 6.01 4.55
N GLY A 65 8.20 7.21 4.04
CA GLY A 65 9.07 8.01 3.17
C GLY A 65 8.51 8.21 1.77
N ASN A 66 9.41 8.38 0.79
CA ASN A 66 9.08 8.56 -0.63
C ASN A 66 9.59 7.35 -1.41
N LEU A 67 8.69 6.58 -2.03
CA LEU A 67 9.03 5.44 -2.87
C LEU A 67 8.19 5.52 -4.14
N ARG A 68 8.76 6.12 -5.20
CA ARG A 68 8.10 6.24 -6.51
C ARG A 68 8.63 5.18 -7.46
N ILE A 69 7.74 4.37 -8.01
CA ILE A 69 8.05 3.43 -9.08
C ILE A 69 7.63 4.08 -10.40
N LEU A 70 8.58 4.24 -11.33
CA LEU A 70 8.32 4.74 -12.69
C LEU A 70 8.39 3.53 -13.65
N GLU A 71 7.35 3.31 -14.45
CA GLU A 71 7.37 2.31 -15.53
C GLU A 71 8.37 2.76 -16.62
N HIS A 72 9.10 1.81 -17.22
CA HIS A 72 10.02 2.04 -18.36
C HIS A 72 9.49 1.34 -19.60
#